data_AF-A0A9X4C3T6-F1
#
_entry.id   AF-A0A9X4C3T6-F1
#
_cell.length_a   1.000
_cell.length_b   1.000
_cell.length_c   1.000
_cell.angle_alpha   90.00
_cell.angle_beta   90.00
_cell.angle_gamma   90.00
#
_symmetry.space_group_name_H-M   'P 1'
#
loop_
_entity.id
_entity.type
_entity.pdbx_description
1 polymer ?
#
loop_
_entity_poly.entity_id
_entity_poly.type
_entity_poly.pdbx_seq_one_letter_code
_entity_poly.pdbx_strand_id
1 'polypeptide(L)'
;MIATTHIAATFDTQVTDIADDWQAPEFYRVLDLEKARLVVKFGDLAHLFVNDFERHARAHLIGDLSASSFSLDRNAAAVELEVKATTLQWIIEMMGLSGLSEEYALNSYPEDAAFVIVYRSVDSGEHRLFRSGGGSPGAALTCFAERYPQHYKMVSALYVDKRSLQQSVMPAAIG
;
A
#
# COMPACT_ATOMS: atom_id res chain seq x y z
N MET A 1 21.16 26.32 19.92
CA MET A 1 19.86 25.63 20.05
C MET A 1 20.02 24.26 19.45
N ILE A 2 19.79 23.22 20.24
CA ILE A 2 19.88 21.83 19.80
C ILE A 2 18.61 21.56 19.00
N ALA A 3 18.74 21.36 17.69
CA ALA A 3 17.66 20.90 16.85
C ALA A 3 17.38 19.44 17.24
N THR A 4 16.37 19.23 18.09
CA THR A 4 15.85 17.90 18.36
C THR A 4 15.10 17.47 17.11
N THR A 5 15.78 16.80 16.18
CA THR A 5 15.15 16.03 15.13
C THR A 5 14.29 14.99 15.83
N HIS A 6 12.97 15.20 15.86
CA HIS A 6 12.04 14.12 16.13
C HIS A 6 12.16 13.16 14.95
N ILE A 7 13.06 12.18 15.10
CA ILE A 7 13.02 10.96 14.30
C ILE A 7 11.60 10.44 14.51
N ALA A 8 10.78 10.42 13.44
CA ALA A 8 9.49 9.76 13.47
C ALA A 8 9.76 8.38 14.04
N ALA A 9 9.29 8.13 15.26
CA ALA A 9 9.73 6.98 15.99
C ALA A 9 9.04 5.76 15.39
N THR A 10 9.72 5.14 14.42
CA THR A 10 9.41 3.83 13.84
C THR A 10 9.60 2.80 14.94
N PHE A 11 8.68 2.78 15.89
CA PHE A 11 8.64 1.77 16.93
C PHE A 11 8.02 0.52 16.33
N ASP A 12 8.85 -0.24 15.63
CA ASP A 12 8.58 -1.63 15.30
C ASP A 12 8.35 -2.38 16.60
N THR A 13 7.09 -2.64 16.91
CA THR A 13 6.70 -3.19 18.21
C THR A 13 5.87 -4.43 18.00
N GLN A 14 6.32 -5.53 18.61
CA GLN A 14 5.56 -6.77 18.67
C GLN A 14 4.65 -6.75 19.91
N VAL A 15 3.41 -7.17 19.73
CA VAL A 15 2.44 -7.37 20.80
C VAL A 15 2.08 -8.85 20.84
N THR A 16 2.40 -9.51 21.96
CA THR A 16 2.34 -10.98 22.13
C THR A 16 1.15 -11.46 22.94
N ASP A 17 0.54 -10.61 23.77
CA ASP A 17 -0.53 -10.98 24.70
C ASP A 17 -1.91 -10.63 24.14
N ILE A 18 -2.28 -11.33 23.08
CA ILE A 18 -3.50 -11.04 22.32
C ILE A 18 -4.41 -12.25 22.39
N ALA A 19 -5.66 -12.02 22.79
CA ALA A 19 -6.65 -13.07 22.86
C ALA A 19 -6.93 -13.65 21.46
N ASP A 20 -7.23 -14.94 21.39
CA ASP A 20 -7.49 -15.63 20.11
C ASP A 20 -8.72 -15.07 19.37
N ASP A 21 -9.63 -14.42 20.09
CA ASP A 21 -10.83 -13.76 19.57
C ASP A 21 -10.63 -12.25 19.34
N TRP A 22 -9.38 -11.78 19.27
CA TRP A 22 -9.08 -10.38 19.05
C TRP A 22 -9.78 -9.83 17.80
N GLN A 23 -10.49 -8.72 18.00
CA GLN A 23 -11.12 -7.96 16.94
C GLN A 23 -10.40 -6.65 16.74
N ALA A 24 -10.22 -6.26 15.48
CA ALA A 24 -9.63 -4.98 15.14
C ALA A 24 -10.52 -3.84 15.69
N PRO A 25 -9.95 -2.89 16.45
CA PRO A 25 -10.69 -1.71 16.88
C PRO A 25 -11.20 -0.89 15.68
N GLU A 26 -12.29 -0.13 15.86
CA GLU A 26 -12.92 0.64 14.78
C GLU A 26 -11.98 1.69 14.13
N PHE A 27 -10.98 2.15 14.88
CA PHE A 27 -9.97 3.07 14.38
C PHE A 27 -8.93 2.41 13.48
N TYR A 28 -8.94 1.07 13.33
CA TYR A 28 -8.17 0.38 12.30
C TYR A 28 -8.99 0.27 11.01
N ARG A 29 -8.34 0.56 9.89
CA ARG A 29 -8.90 0.31 8.56
C ARG A 29 -8.20 -0.91 7.97
N VAL A 30 -8.99 -1.91 7.57
CA VAL A 30 -8.49 -3.09 6.85
C VAL A 30 -7.87 -2.64 5.54
N LEU A 31 -6.69 -3.18 5.25
CA LEU A 31 -6.00 -3.04 3.98
C LEU A 31 -6.01 -4.40 3.25
N ASP A 32 -6.07 -4.35 1.93
CA ASP A 32 -5.80 -5.48 1.05
C ASP A 32 -4.37 -6.02 1.27
N LEU A 33 -4.30 -7.22 1.85
CA LEU A 33 -3.05 -7.91 2.15
C LEU A 33 -2.37 -8.45 0.88
N GLU A 34 -3.15 -8.93 -0.09
CA GLU A 34 -2.60 -9.50 -1.32
C GLU A 34 -1.86 -8.42 -2.11
N LYS A 35 -2.39 -7.20 -2.15
CA LYS A 35 -1.67 -6.06 -2.73
C LYS A 35 -0.37 -5.73 -2.02
N ALA A 36 -0.39 -5.69 -0.69
CA ALA A 36 0.84 -5.46 0.08
C ALA A 36 1.88 -6.55 -0.23
N ARG A 37 1.47 -7.82 -0.36
CA ARG A 37 2.35 -8.94 -0.75
C ARG A 37 2.94 -8.77 -2.15
N LEU A 38 2.20 -8.17 -3.09
CA LEU A 38 2.70 -7.86 -4.42
C LEU A 38 3.83 -6.82 -4.37
N VAL A 39 3.72 -5.81 -3.50
CA VAL A 39 4.82 -4.85 -3.26
C VAL A 39 6.04 -5.53 -2.64
N VAL A 40 5.86 -6.48 -1.72
CA VAL A 40 6.99 -7.27 -1.18
C VAL A 40 7.71 -8.07 -2.28
N LYS A 41 6.95 -8.64 -3.24
CA LYS A 41 7.49 -9.51 -4.29
C LYS A 41 8.08 -8.74 -5.48
N PHE A 42 7.47 -7.63 -5.87
CA PHE A 42 7.78 -6.91 -7.10
C PHE A 42 8.27 -5.48 -6.86
N GLY A 43 8.32 -5.02 -5.61
CA GLY A 43 8.61 -3.64 -5.27
C GLY A 43 7.51 -2.70 -5.78
N ASP A 44 7.91 -1.46 -6.09
CA ASP A 44 7.00 -0.42 -6.59
C ASP A 44 6.53 -0.66 -8.05
N LEU A 45 7.08 -1.67 -8.74
CA LEU A 45 6.73 -2.00 -10.11
C LEU A 45 5.24 -2.32 -10.27
N ALA A 46 4.66 -3.03 -9.31
CA ALA A 46 3.23 -3.36 -9.31
C ALA A 46 2.36 -2.10 -9.27
N HIS A 47 2.73 -1.11 -8.46
CA HIS A 47 2.02 0.15 -8.35
C HIS A 47 2.07 0.96 -9.67
N LEU A 48 3.23 1.00 -10.33
CA LEU A 48 3.39 1.68 -11.62
C LEU A 48 2.45 1.10 -12.69
N PHE A 49 2.31 -0.23 -12.77
CA PHE A 49 1.40 -0.87 -13.71
C PHE A 49 -0.08 -0.57 -13.44
N VAL A 50 -0.51 -0.58 -12.17
CA VAL A 50 -1.90 -0.26 -11.82
C VAL A 50 -2.22 1.21 -12.09
N ASN A 51 -1.32 2.12 -11.72
CA ASN A 51 -1.51 3.54 -11.98
C ASN A 51 -1.56 3.84 -13.50
N ASP A 52 -0.68 3.22 -14.27
CA ASP A 52 -0.70 3.35 -15.73
C ASP A 52 -2.00 2.82 -16.33
N PHE A 53 -2.52 1.69 -15.84
CA PHE A 53 -3.83 1.21 -16.24
C PHE A 53 -4.96 2.17 -15.89
N GLU A 54 -5.06 2.62 -14.64
CA GLU A 54 -6.11 3.54 -14.18
C GLU A 54 -6.11 4.82 -15.05
N ARG A 55 -4.92 5.35 -15.36
CA ARG A 55 -4.75 6.49 -16.27
C ARG A 55 -5.29 6.21 -17.68
N HIS A 56 -4.90 5.09 -18.29
CA HIS A 56 -5.31 4.76 -19.66
C HIS A 56 -6.78 4.35 -19.76
N ALA A 57 -7.30 3.63 -18.77
CA ALA A 57 -8.72 3.26 -18.68
C ALA A 57 -9.59 4.51 -18.52
N ARG A 58 -9.18 5.46 -17.67
CA ARG A 58 -9.85 6.76 -17.53
C ARG A 58 -9.81 7.56 -18.83
N ALA A 59 -8.64 7.66 -19.46
CA ALA A 59 -8.49 8.38 -20.73
C ALA A 59 -9.40 7.79 -21.83
N HIS A 60 -9.47 6.46 -21.91
CA HIS A 60 -10.41 5.77 -22.81
C HIS A 60 -11.88 6.09 -22.48
N LEU A 61 -12.27 6.00 -21.20
CA LEU A 61 -13.65 6.27 -20.75
C LEU A 61 -14.13 7.70 -21.05
N ILE A 62 -13.26 8.70 -20.87
CA ILE A 62 -13.61 10.12 -21.08
C ILE A 62 -13.30 10.61 -22.50
N GLY A 63 -12.76 9.75 -23.36
CA GLY A 63 -12.35 10.11 -24.72
C GLY A 63 -11.16 11.08 -24.79
N ASP A 64 -10.28 11.07 -23.79
CA ASP A 64 -9.07 11.89 -23.77
C ASP A 64 -7.97 11.27 -24.63
N LEU A 65 -7.72 11.86 -25.80
CA LEU A 65 -6.74 11.40 -26.78
C LEU A 65 -5.31 11.90 -26.52
N SER A 66 -5.11 12.73 -25.49
CA SER A 66 -3.78 13.28 -25.16
C SER A 66 -2.77 12.22 -24.74
N ALA A 67 -3.25 11.05 -24.27
CA ALA A 67 -2.44 9.89 -23.93
C ALA A 67 -2.14 8.95 -25.12
N SER A 68 -2.61 9.28 -26.33
CA SER A 68 -2.36 8.53 -27.56
C SER A 68 -1.18 9.10 -28.37
N SER A 69 -0.47 8.22 -29.07
CA SER A 69 0.61 8.60 -29.99
C SER A 69 0.04 9.16 -31.30
N PHE A 70 -1.16 8.71 -31.68
CA PHE A 70 -1.85 9.13 -32.91
C PHE A 70 -2.83 10.30 -32.72
N SER A 71 -2.47 11.32 -31.92
CA SER A 71 -3.37 12.43 -31.55
C SER A 71 -4.05 13.18 -32.71
N LEU A 72 -3.49 13.14 -33.93
CA LEU A 72 -4.05 13.75 -35.15
C LEU A 72 -5.04 12.86 -35.92
N ASP A 73 -4.97 11.53 -35.75
CA ASP A 73 -5.90 10.57 -36.35
C ASP A 73 -6.78 9.99 -35.24
N ARG A 74 -7.98 10.56 -35.13
CA ARG A 74 -8.95 10.24 -34.06
C ARG A 74 -9.30 8.75 -33.99
N ASN A 75 -9.40 8.07 -35.13
CA ASN A 75 -9.77 6.65 -35.15
C ASN A 75 -8.59 5.78 -34.71
N ALA A 76 -7.39 6.09 -35.18
CA ALA A 76 -6.18 5.41 -34.73
C ALA A 76 -5.90 5.65 -33.23
N ALA A 77 -6.13 6.87 -32.73
CA ALA A 77 -5.98 7.22 -31.32
C ALA A 77 -6.95 6.46 -30.40
N ALA A 78 -8.22 6.32 -30.80
CA ALA A 78 -9.21 5.56 -30.05
C ALA A 78 -8.84 4.07 -29.96
N VAL A 79 -8.45 3.45 -31.08
CA VAL A 79 -8.01 2.05 -31.12
C VAL A 79 -6.75 1.84 -30.29
N GLU A 80 -5.77 2.76 -30.35
CA GLU A 80 -4.56 2.68 -29.53
C GLU A 80 -4.89 2.70 -28.02
N LEU A 81 -5.77 3.61 -27.59
CA LEU A 81 -6.18 3.70 -26.19
C LEU A 81 -6.92 2.45 -25.72
N GLU A 82 -7.82 1.89 -26.54
CA GLU A 82 -8.54 0.65 -26.25
C GLU A 82 -7.56 -0.54 -26.10
N VAL A 83 -6.62 -0.68 -27.03
CA VAL A 83 -5.60 -1.73 -26.99
C VAL A 83 -4.71 -1.57 -25.76
N LYS A 84 -4.27 -0.36 -25.42
CA LYS A 84 -3.46 -0.09 -24.23
C LYS A 84 -4.22 -0.42 -22.93
N ALA A 85 -5.46 0.04 -22.82
CA ALA A 85 -6.29 -0.22 -21.64
C ALA A 85 -6.55 -1.72 -21.46
N THR A 86 -6.90 -2.43 -22.53
CA THR A 86 -7.14 -3.89 -22.52
C THR A 86 -5.88 -4.68 -22.18
N THR A 87 -4.73 -4.28 -22.74
CA THR A 87 -3.44 -4.93 -22.46
C THR A 87 -3.04 -4.75 -20.99
N LEU A 88 -3.18 -3.53 -20.47
CA LEU A 88 -2.87 -3.22 -19.08
C LEU A 88 -3.84 -3.91 -18.11
N GLN A 89 -5.14 -3.98 -18.45
CA GLN A 89 -6.12 -4.76 -17.70
C GLN A 89 -5.69 -6.23 -17.60
N TRP A 90 -5.30 -6.83 -18.74
CA TRP A 90 -4.84 -8.21 -18.76
C TRP A 90 -3.58 -8.42 -17.91
N ILE A 91 -2.59 -7.51 -17.98
CA ILE A 91 -1.39 -7.57 -17.13
C ILE A 91 -1.77 -7.52 -15.65
N ILE A 92 -2.70 -6.63 -15.28
CA ILE A 92 -3.18 -6.45 -13.91
C ILE A 92 -3.92 -7.68 -13.39
N GLU A 93 -4.81 -8.25 -14.22
CA GLU A 93 -5.50 -9.50 -13.91
C GLU A 93 -4.51 -10.66 -13.74
N MET A 94 -3.52 -10.77 -14.62
CA MET A 94 -2.46 -11.78 -14.55
C MET A 94 -1.53 -11.60 -13.35
N MET A 95 -1.37 -10.36 -12.86
CA MET A 95 -0.63 -10.04 -11.64
C MET A 95 -1.48 -10.12 -10.36
N GLY A 96 -2.80 -10.33 -10.48
CA GLY A 96 -3.73 -10.37 -9.34
C GLY A 96 -3.98 -9.01 -8.68
N LEU A 97 -3.79 -7.90 -9.40
CA LEU A 97 -3.87 -6.54 -8.90
C LEU A 97 -5.32 -5.98 -8.99
N SER A 98 -6.24 -6.30 -8.08
CA SER A 98 -7.63 -5.78 -8.17
C SER A 98 -7.92 -4.61 -7.20
N GLY A 99 -8.47 -3.48 -7.68
CA GLY A 99 -8.88 -2.30 -6.87
C GLY A 99 -7.90 -1.11 -6.91
N LEU A 100 -8.17 -0.03 -6.15
CA LEU A 100 -7.42 1.25 -6.20
C LEU A 100 -5.90 1.12 -5.96
N SER A 101 -5.06 1.78 -6.77
CA SER A 101 -3.59 1.75 -6.68
C SER A 101 -3.00 2.66 -5.60
N GLU A 102 -3.65 3.81 -5.35
CA GLU A 102 -3.05 4.93 -4.59
C GLU A 102 -2.67 4.54 -3.16
N GLU A 103 -3.41 3.63 -2.52
CA GLU A 103 -3.15 3.22 -1.13
C GLU A 103 -1.90 2.32 -0.96
N TYR A 104 -1.24 1.90 -2.04
CA TYR A 104 -0.09 0.98 -1.98
C TYR A 104 1.18 1.56 -2.60
N ALA A 105 1.10 2.78 -3.15
CA ALA A 105 2.25 3.52 -3.63
C ALA A 105 3.28 3.73 -2.52
N LEU A 106 4.55 3.84 -2.88
CA LEU A 106 5.57 4.37 -1.97
C LEU A 106 5.15 5.77 -1.48
N ASN A 107 5.19 6.01 -0.17
CA ASN A 107 4.79 7.27 0.47
C ASN A 107 3.32 7.68 0.26
N SER A 108 2.44 6.69 0.02
CA SER A 108 0.97 6.89 -0.03
C SER A 108 0.39 7.34 1.32
N TYR A 109 1.11 7.08 2.40
CA TYR A 109 0.79 7.53 3.75
C TYR A 109 1.91 8.40 4.32
N PRO A 110 1.61 9.25 5.32
CA PRO A 110 2.62 9.91 6.14
C PRO A 110 3.68 8.92 6.65
N GLU A 111 4.93 9.35 6.80
CA GLU A 111 6.03 8.48 7.26
C GLU A 111 5.75 7.88 8.65
N ASP A 112 5.02 8.61 9.49
CA ASP A 112 4.58 8.23 10.83
C ASP A 112 3.27 7.41 10.86
N ALA A 113 2.69 7.11 9.69
CA ALA A 113 1.54 6.23 9.60
C ALA A 113 1.87 4.85 10.18
N ALA A 114 1.01 4.38 11.08
CA ALA A 114 1.19 3.13 11.78
C ALA A 114 0.40 2.02 11.10
N PHE A 115 1.13 1.04 10.57
CA PHE A 115 0.58 -0.18 10.01
C PHE A 115 0.62 -1.29 11.05
N VAL A 116 -0.42 -2.11 11.06
CA VAL A 116 -0.59 -3.22 12.00
C VAL A 116 -0.75 -4.51 11.22
N ILE A 117 0.18 -5.42 11.42
CA ILE A 117 0.25 -6.74 10.78
C ILE A 117 -0.21 -7.77 11.80
N VAL A 118 -1.25 -8.52 11.45
CA VAL A 118 -1.76 -9.63 12.26
C VAL A 118 -1.19 -10.91 11.72
N TYR A 119 -0.61 -11.73 12.59
CA TYR A 119 -0.04 -13.01 12.19
C TYR A 119 -0.13 -14.03 13.31
N ARG A 120 0.04 -15.30 12.94
CA ARG A 120 0.17 -16.39 13.89
C ARG A 120 1.65 -16.77 14.07
N SER A 121 2.09 -16.86 15.32
CA SER A 121 3.44 -17.34 15.65
C SER A 121 3.60 -18.78 15.16
N VAL A 122 4.71 -19.08 14.48
CA VAL A 122 5.01 -20.45 14.05
C VAL A 122 5.43 -21.32 15.24
N ASP A 123 6.06 -20.71 16.25
CA ASP A 123 6.62 -21.42 17.39
C ASP A 123 5.53 -21.78 18.43
N SER A 124 4.63 -20.83 18.71
CA SER A 124 3.61 -20.98 19.75
C SER A 124 2.19 -21.17 19.20
N GLY A 125 1.94 -20.88 17.93
CA GLY A 125 0.60 -20.92 17.35
C GLY A 125 -0.32 -19.78 17.80
N GLU A 126 0.17 -18.84 18.62
CA GLU A 126 -0.57 -17.72 19.18
C GLU A 126 -0.75 -16.58 18.18
N HIS A 127 -1.85 -15.84 18.31
CA HIS A 127 -2.06 -14.59 17.60
C HIS A 127 -1.14 -13.48 18.12
N ARG A 128 -0.48 -12.79 17.19
CA ARG A 128 0.41 -11.67 17.48
C ARG A 128 0.15 -10.52 16.53
N LEU A 129 0.46 -9.31 17.02
CA LEU A 129 0.47 -8.13 16.19
C LEU A 129 1.90 -7.61 16.07
N PHE A 130 2.23 -7.14 14.89
CA PHE A 130 3.42 -6.35 14.67
C PHE A 130 3.00 -4.97 14.16
N ARG A 131 3.43 -3.93 14.86
CA ARG A 131 3.21 -2.55 14.45
C ARG A 131 4.48 -2.06 13.77
N SER A 132 4.36 -1.44 12.60
CA SER A 132 5.47 -0.83 11.87
C SER A 132 5.07 0.51 11.28
N GLY A 133 6.06 1.37 11.06
CA GLY A 133 5.91 2.56 10.23
C GLY A 133 6.24 2.23 8.76
N GLY A 134 6.41 3.25 7.92
CA GLY A 134 7.06 3.06 6.62
C GLY A 134 6.36 3.64 5.40
N GLY A 135 5.42 4.58 5.58
CA GLY A 135 4.84 5.37 4.47
C GLY A 135 4.01 4.58 3.44
N SER A 136 4.04 3.25 3.43
CA SER A 136 3.15 2.40 2.64
C SER A 136 2.91 1.03 3.29
N PRO A 137 1.78 0.38 3.00
CA PRO A 137 1.46 -0.94 3.54
C PRO A 137 2.45 -2.02 3.08
N GLY A 138 2.94 -1.91 1.84
CA GLY A 138 3.93 -2.81 1.27
C GLY A 138 5.27 -2.70 1.98
N ALA A 139 5.74 -1.48 2.28
CA ALA A 139 6.99 -1.27 2.99
C ALA A 139 6.95 -1.83 4.43
N ALA A 140 5.84 -1.61 5.15
CA ALA A 140 5.62 -2.19 6.48
C ALA A 140 5.65 -3.72 6.44
N LEU A 141 5.03 -4.32 5.41
CA LEU A 141 5.02 -5.77 5.23
C LEU A 141 6.39 -6.32 4.83
N THR A 142 7.17 -5.61 4.01
CA THR A 142 8.56 -5.95 3.68
C THR A 142 9.42 -5.94 4.94
N CYS A 143 9.33 -4.89 5.76
CA CYS A 143 10.05 -4.79 7.03
C CYS A 143 9.73 -5.99 7.95
N PHE A 144 8.44 -6.35 8.06
CA PHE A 144 8.04 -7.55 8.80
C PHE A 144 8.64 -8.83 8.21
N ALA A 145 8.60 -9.01 6.88
CA ALA A 145 9.11 -10.20 6.22
C ALA A 145 10.64 -10.33 6.37
N GLU A 146 11.38 -9.23 6.38
CA GLU A 146 12.83 -9.21 6.62
C GLU A 146 13.16 -9.58 8.07
N ARG A 147 12.38 -9.09 9.03
CA ARG A 147 12.63 -9.30 10.46
C ARG A 147 12.12 -10.65 10.99
N TYR A 148 11.03 -11.14 10.41
CA TYR A 148 10.33 -12.37 10.82
C TYR A 148 9.96 -13.25 9.61
N PRO A 149 10.94 -13.67 8.79
CA PRO A 149 10.69 -14.38 7.53
C PRO A 149 9.91 -15.68 7.71
N GLN A 150 10.15 -16.40 8.81
CA GLN A 150 9.44 -17.63 9.15
C GLN A 150 7.94 -17.41 9.41
N HIS A 151 7.55 -16.22 9.89
CA HIS A 151 6.16 -15.90 10.23
C HIS A 151 5.40 -15.25 9.08
N TYR A 152 6.08 -14.83 8.01
CA TYR A 152 5.47 -14.11 6.89
C TYR A 152 4.28 -14.83 6.25
N LYS A 153 4.37 -16.14 6.06
CA LYS A 153 3.27 -16.96 5.51
C LYS A 153 2.05 -17.04 6.45
N MET A 154 2.23 -16.72 7.73
CA MET A 154 1.19 -16.76 8.76
C MET A 154 0.50 -15.41 8.96
N VAL A 155 0.85 -14.38 8.16
CA VAL A 155 0.16 -13.09 8.17
C VAL A 155 -1.26 -13.28 7.64
N SER A 156 -2.24 -12.91 8.43
CA SER A 156 -3.67 -13.08 8.13
C SER A 156 -4.36 -11.78 7.75
N ALA A 157 -3.87 -10.63 8.25
CA ALA A 157 -4.49 -9.33 7.96
C ALA A 157 -3.48 -8.18 8.12
N LEU A 158 -3.78 -7.08 7.44
CA LEU A 158 -3.02 -5.83 7.48
C LEU A 158 -3.99 -4.68 7.70
N TYR A 159 -3.61 -3.73 8.54
CA TYR A 159 -4.41 -2.56 8.86
C TYR A 159 -3.56 -1.30 8.87
N VAL A 160 -4.21 -0.15 8.69
CA VAL A 160 -3.67 1.17 9.04
C VAL A 160 -4.44 1.76 10.23
N ASP A 161 -3.73 2.32 11.19
CA ASP A 161 -4.32 3.07 12.31
C ASP A 161 -4.75 4.46 11.84
N LYS A 162 -6.06 4.70 11.72
CA LYS A 162 -6.64 5.97 11.26
C LYS A 162 -6.18 7.17 12.11
N ARG A 163 -5.84 6.95 13.39
CA ARG A 163 -5.38 8.02 14.29
C ARG A 163 -3.98 8.51 13.91
N SER A 164 -3.15 7.61 13.38
CA SER A 164 -1.82 7.99 12.86
C SER A 164 -1.90 8.85 11.60
N LEU A 165 -3.04 8.83 10.90
CA LEU A 165 -3.27 9.65 9.70
C LEU A 165 -3.76 11.07 10.02
N GLN A 166 -4.16 11.31 11.27
CA GLN A 166 -4.78 12.57 11.71
C GLN A 166 -3.79 13.54 12.39
N GLN A 167 -2.51 13.18 12.52
CA GLN A 167 -1.51 14.13 13.03
C GLN A 167 -1.22 15.18 11.96
N SER A 168 -1.96 16.30 12.06
CA SER A 168 -1.57 17.58 11.52
C SER A 168 -0.14 17.86 11.95
N VAL A 169 0.77 17.99 10.99
CA VAL A 169 2.00 18.78 11.15
C VAL A 169 1.59 20.05 11.88
N MET A 170 2.04 20.26 13.12
CA MET A 170 1.83 21.55 13.77
C MET A 170 2.42 22.62 12.85
N PRO A 171 1.72 23.72 12.56
CA PRO A 171 2.30 24.78 11.76
C PRO A 171 3.58 25.21 12.46
N ALA A 172 4.70 25.16 11.73
CA ALA A 172 5.98 25.61 12.22
C ALA A 172 5.78 26.97 12.89
N ALA A 173 6.06 27.04 14.19
CA ALA A 173 6.03 28.30 14.91
C ALA A 173 7.01 29.24 14.20
N ILE A 174 6.47 30.24 13.51
CA ILE A 174 7.25 31.31 12.91
C ILE A 174 7.83 32.08 14.10
N GLY A 175 9.12 31.87 14.35
CA GLY A 175 9.95 32.64 15.27
C GLY A 175 10.90 33.52 14.48
#